data_AF-A0A6C0IUL6-F1
#
_entry.id   AF-A0A6C0IUL6-F1
#
_cell.length_a   1.000
_cell.length_b   1.000
_cell.length_c   1.000
_cell.angle_alpha   90.00
_cell.angle_beta   90.00
_cell.angle_gamma   90.00
#
_symmetry.space_group_name_H-M   'P 1'
#
loop_
_entity.id
_entity.type
_entity.pdbx_description
1 polymer ?
#
loop_
_entity_poly.entity_id
_entity_poly.type
_entity_poly.pdbx_seq_one_letter_code
_entity_poly.pdbx_strand_id
1 'polypeptide(L)'
;MNTLREYYNTSPKFKLAMNIMCYVTIVGIISALLYFMTTSTYNDAHVGIVVVVPIALLVFIIALLYKGGKDYESYANSEDYSQDTKIKMYSAPWCPNCSDAKEAISIAGPDVSSKITIVEENVPEDIHAFPTFEVDGKIDEEMTVEEAIKVASN
;
A
#
# COMPACT_ATOMS: atom_id res chain seq x y z
N MET A 1 0.93 24.59 10.35
CA MET A 1 2.08 23.72 10.02
C MET A 1 1.64 22.27 9.72
N ASN A 2 0.48 22.03 9.09
CA ASN A 2 -0.01 20.69 8.78
C ASN A 2 0.06 20.32 7.29
N THR A 3 0.28 21.28 6.40
CA THR A 3 0.26 21.07 4.94
C THR A 3 1.46 20.28 4.41
N LEU A 4 2.59 20.26 5.12
CA LEU A 4 3.76 19.46 4.72
C LEU A 4 3.62 17.97 5.10
N ARG A 5 2.76 17.64 6.08
CA ARG A 5 2.55 16.25 6.50
C ARG A 5 1.59 15.52 5.55
N GLU A 6 0.60 16.21 5.01
CA GLU A 6 -0.31 15.67 3.98
C GLU A 6 0.42 15.40 2.66
N TYR A 7 1.33 16.29 2.24
CA TYR A 7 2.09 16.12 1.00
C TYR A 7 3.08 14.94 1.05
N TYR A 8 3.53 14.56 2.26
CA TYR A 8 4.46 13.44 2.46
C TYR A 8 3.77 12.06 2.37
N ASN A 9 2.44 12.02 2.52
CA ASN A 9 1.71 10.75 2.63
C ASN A 9 0.99 10.32 1.34
N THR A 10 0.84 11.21 0.35
CA THR A 10 -0.09 11.03 -0.79
C THR A 10 0.56 10.61 -2.11
N SER A 11 1.89 10.62 -2.27
CA SER A 11 2.50 10.15 -3.53
C SER A 11 3.31 8.86 -3.37
N PRO A 12 2.87 7.73 -3.97
CA PRO A 12 3.61 6.46 -3.91
C PRO A 12 5.01 6.59 -4.53
N LYS A 13 5.19 7.52 -5.48
CA LYS A 13 6.48 7.88 -6.07
C LYS A 13 7.48 8.45 -5.05
N PHE A 14 7.00 9.18 -4.05
CA PHE A 14 7.85 9.78 -3.04
C PHE A 14 8.29 8.76 -1.98
N LYS A 15 7.40 7.84 -1.56
CA LYS A 15 7.77 6.71 -0.70
C LYS A 15 8.84 5.83 -1.36
N LEU A 16 8.69 5.57 -2.67
CA LEU A 16 9.69 4.82 -3.45
C LEU A 16 11.03 5.57 -3.53
N ALA A 17 11.01 6.86 -3.86
CA ALA A 17 12.22 7.68 -3.94
C ALA A 17 12.97 7.77 -2.60
N MET A 18 12.26 7.89 -1.49
CA MET A 18 12.84 7.92 -0.15
C MET A 18 13.48 6.57 0.23
N ASN A 19 12.84 5.44 -0.11
CA ASN A 19 13.41 4.12 0.10
C ASN A 19 14.69 3.90 -0.75
N ILE A 20 14.70 4.38 -2.00
CA ILE A 20 15.89 4.31 -2.87
C ILE A 20 17.03 5.17 -2.29
N MET A 21 16.75 6.39 -1.83
CA MET A 21 17.78 7.25 -1.23
C MET A 21 18.36 6.69 0.08
N CYS A 22 17.51 6.09 0.93
CA CYS A 22 17.98 5.37 2.12
C CYS A 22 18.85 4.17 1.74
N TYR A 23 18.48 3.42 0.70
CA TYR A 23 19.27 2.26 0.25
C TYR A 23 20.66 2.67 -0.26
N VAL A 24 20.75 3.69 -1.11
CA VAL A 24 22.02 4.17 -1.67
C VAL A 24 22.97 4.67 -0.59
N THR A 25 22.46 5.41 0.41
CA THR A 25 23.28 5.90 1.53
C THR A 25 23.79 4.77 2.42
N ILE A 26 22.94 3.79 2.73
CA ILE A 26 23.33 2.61 3.53
C ILE A 26 24.39 1.79 2.80
N VAL A 27 24.22 1.51 1.50
CA VAL A 27 25.19 0.75 0.70
C VAL A 27 26.54 1.49 0.63
N GLY A 28 26.53 2.82 0.50
CA GLY A 28 27.74 3.63 0.50
C GLY A 28 28.50 3.56 1.82
N ILE A 29 27.79 3.67 2.95
CA ILE A 29 28.39 3.59 4.29
C ILE A 29 28.97 2.19 4.53
N ILE A 30 28.24 1.13 4.18
CA ILE A 30 28.72 -0.26 4.32
C ILE A 30 29.97 -0.48 3.47
N SER A 31 29.99 0.01 2.22
CA SER A 31 31.16 -0.13 1.34
C SER A 31 32.39 0.60 1.90
N ALA A 32 32.21 1.80 2.46
CA ALA A 32 33.29 2.55 3.10
C ALA A 32 33.83 1.85 4.35
N LEU A 33 32.96 1.26 5.17
CA LEU A 33 33.35 0.50 6.35
C LEU A 33 34.11 -0.78 5.99
N LEU A 34 33.65 -1.50 4.96
CA LEU A 34 34.36 -2.69 4.46
C LEU A 34 35.74 -2.31 3.90
N TYR A 35 35.84 -1.22 3.16
CA TYR A 35 37.12 -0.71 2.66
C TYR A 35 38.08 -0.38 3.81
N PHE A 36 37.61 0.36 4.82
CA PHE A 36 38.42 0.73 5.99
C PHE A 36 38.89 -0.51 6.76
N MET A 37 38.03 -1.51 6.94
CA MET A 37 38.41 -2.77 7.59
C MET A 37 39.44 -3.55 6.76
N THR A 38 39.33 -3.60 5.43
CA THR A 38 40.32 -4.29 4.59
C THR A 38 41.70 -3.63 4.62
N THR A 39 41.77 -2.31 4.80
CA THR A 39 43.06 -1.61 4.91
C THR A 39 43.74 -1.76 6.27
N SER A 40 43.00 -2.13 7.32
CA SER A 40 43.49 -2.13 8.71
C SER A 40 44.10 -3.47 9.14
N THR A 41 43.70 -4.59 8.52
CA THR A 41 44.10 -5.93 9.00
C THR A 41 44.53 -6.85 7.85
N TYR A 42 45.74 -6.63 7.35
CA TYR A 42 46.43 -7.57 6.46
C TYR A 42 47.13 -8.64 7.31
N ASN A 43 46.36 -9.59 7.86
CA ASN A 43 46.86 -10.83 8.46
C ASN A 43 45.95 -11.99 8.05
N ASP A 44 46.51 -12.99 7.36
CA ASP A 44 45.83 -13.92 6.44
C ASP A 44 44.74 -14.83 7.04
N ALA A 45 44.51 -14.84 8.36
CA ALA A 45 43.54 -15.72 9.01
C ALA A 45 42.20 -15.05 9.38
N HIS A 46 42.10 -13.71 9.40
CA HIS A 46 40.91 -13.00 9.88
C HIS A 46 39.97 -12.47 8.79
N VAL A 47 40.37 -12.58 7.52
CA VAL A 47 39.61 -12.04 6.38
C VAL A 47 38.27 -12.75 6.17
N GLY A 48 38.20 -14.06 6.45
CA GLY A 48 36.98 -14.85 6.23
C GLY A 48 35.81 -14.45 7.14
N ILE A 49 36.09 -14.16 8.42
CA ILE A 49 35.04 -13.82 9.40
C ILE A 49 34.49 -12.42 9.12
N VAL A 50 35.35 -11.48 8.74
CA VAL A 50 34.97 -10.07 8.51
C VAL A 50 34.07 -9.91 7.26
N VAL A 51 34.17 -10.81 6.28
CA VAL A 51 33.36 -10.74 5.05
C VAL A 51 32.09 -11.60 5.13
N VAL A 52 32.18 -12.82 5.66
CA VAL A 52 31.05 -13.76 5.65
C VAL A 52 29.93 -13.36 6.60
N VAL A 53 30.27 -12.83 7.79
CA VAL A 53 29.28 -12.43 8.80
C VAL A 53 28.38 -11.28 8.33
N PRO A 54 28.87 -10.15 7.79
CA PRO A 54 28.01 -9.07 7.33
C PRO A 54 27.15 -9.46 6.13
N ILE A 55 27.65 -10.30 5.22
CA ILE A 55 26.86 -10.80 4.08
C ILE A 55 25.69 -11.65 4.59
N ALA A 56 25.93 -12.57 5.53
CA ALA A 56 24.87 -13.40 6.12
C ALA A 56 23.81 -12.57 6.85
N LEU A 57 24.23 -11.53 7.58
CA LEU A 57 23.34 -10.60 8.28
C LEU A 57 22.46 -9.81 7.30
N LEU A 58 23.04 -9.36 6.18
CA LEU A 58 22.34 -8.60 5.15
C LEU A 58 21.28 -9.47 4.45
N VAL A 59 21.60 -10.72 4.13
CA VAL A 59 20.63 -11.69 3.58
C VAL A 59 19.49 -11.96 4.56
N PHE A 60 19.78 -12.08 5.86
CA PHE A 60 18.76 -12.28 6.90
C PHE A 60 17.81 -11.08 7.02
N ILE A 61 18.34 -9.84 6.99
CA ILE A 61 17.51 -8.63 7.02
C ILE A 61 16.62 -8.53 5.78
N ILE A 62 17.14 -8.82 4.59
CA ILE A 62 16.33 -8.84 3.36
C ILE A 62 15.21 -9.88 3.47
N ALA A 63 15.50 -11.08 3.99
CA ALA A 63 14.49 -12.11 4.20
C ALA A 63 13.38 -11.68 5.17
N LEU A 64 13.71 -10.93 6.22
CA LEU A 64 12.71 -10.36 7.15
C LEU A 64 11.86 -9.29 6.47
N LEU A 65 12.46 -8.41 5.66
CA LEU A 65 11.74 -7.37 4.93
C LEU A 65 10.81 -7.97 3.86
N TYR A 66 11.22 -9.04 3.16
CA TYR A 66 10.38 -9.75 2.20
C TYR A 66 9.20 -10.47 2.85
N LYS A 67 9.32 -10.88 4.12
CA LYS A 67 8.24 -11.55 4.84
C LYS A 67 7.17 -10.58 5.37
N GLY A 68 7.49 -9.30 5.53
CA GLY A 68 6.58 -8.26 6.02
C GLY A 68 5.78 -7.50 4.95
N GLY A 69 5.86 -7.92 3.68
CA GLY A 69 5.23 -7.21 2.55
C GLY A 69 3.93 -7.82 2.04
N LYS A 70 3.19 -8.63 2.81
CA LYS A 70 2.01 -9.35 2.31
C LYS A 70 0.68 -8.92 2.94
N ASP A 71 0.45 -7.63 3.11
CA ASP A 71 -0.85 -7.14 3.63
C ASP A 71 -1.53 -6.13 2.69
N TYR A 72 -1.33 -6.23 1.38
CA TYR A 72 -2.10 -5.46 0.38
C TYR A 72 -2.95 -6.35 -0.55
N GLU A 73 -3.01 -7.65 -0.26
CA GLU A 73 -3.71 -8.64 -1.09
C GLU A 73 -4.79 -9.38 -0.28
N SER A 74 -5.42 -8.69 0.68
CA SER A 74 -6.51 -9.22 1.50
C SER A 74 -7.79 -8.37 1.40
N TYR A 75 -8.16 -8.00 0.17
CA TYR A 75 -9.50 -7.47 -0.16
C TYR A 75 -10.04 -8.00 -1.50
N ALA A 76 -9.35 -8.95 -2.16
CA ALA A 76 -9.73 -9.43 -3.49
C ALA A 76 -10.48 -10.77 -3.51
N ASN A 77 -10.66 -11.45 -2.37
CA ASN A 77 -11.38 -12.72 -2.32
C ASN A 77 -12.13 -12.90 -0.99
N SER A 78 -13.25 -12.21 -0.85
CA SER A 78 -14.34 -12.70 0.01
C SER A 78 -15.62 -12.70 -0.82
N GLU A 79 -15.66 -13.61 -1.80
CA GLU A 79 -16.93 -14.23 -2.15
C GLU A 79 -17.49 -14.83 -0.85
N ASP A 80 -18.71 -14.45 -0.51
CA ASP A 80 -19.44 -14.83 0.71
C ASP A 80 -19.24 -13.91 1.94
N TYR A 81 -19.83 -12.72 1.89
CA TYR A 81 -20.28 -12.03 3.11
C TYR A 81 -21.71 -11.50 2.95
N SER A 82 -22.57 -12.01 3.82
CA SER A 82 -23.86 -11.56 4.38
C SER A 82 -24.83 -10.67 3.57
N GLN A 83 -26.12 -10.95 3.74
CA GLN A 83 -27.28 -10.38 3.06
C GLN A 83 -27.79 -9.02 3.61
N ASP A 84 -26.96 -8.27 4.35
CA ASP A 84 -27.35 -6.94 4.85
C ASP A 84 -26.75 -5.86 3.94
N THR A 85 -27.61 -5.20 3.17
CA THR A 85 -27.37 -4.00 2.32
C THR A 85 -25.99 -3.92 1.68
N LYS A 86 -25.82 -4.54 0.51
CA LYS A 86 -24.55 -4.53 -0.22
C LYS A 86 -24.44 -3.27 -1.07
N ILE A 87 -23.71 -2.27 -0.58
CA ILE A 87 -23.28 -1.16 -1.42
C ILE A 87 -22.07 -1.65 -2.23
N LYS A 88 -22.11 -1.53 -3.55
CA LYS A 88 -20.93 -1.73 -4.38
C LYS A 88 -20.45 -0.39 -4.91
N MET A 89 -19.15 -0.16 -4.84
CA MET A 89 -18.50 0.97 -5.49
C MET A 89 -17.71 0.45 -6.69
N TYR A 90 -18.18 0.77 -7.89
CA TYR A 90 -17.44 0.53 -9.12
C TYR A 90 -16.33 1.57 -9.24
N SER A 91 -15.10 1.09 -9.41
CA SER A 91 -13.88 1.90 -9.37
C SER A 91 -12.94 1.53 -10.52
N ALA A 92 -12.16 2.50 -10.97
CA ALA A 92 -11.09 2.27 -11.94
C ALA A 92 -9.73 2.71 -11.38
N PRO A 93 -8.62 2.00 -11.68
CA PRO A 93 -7.31 2.31 -11.13
C PRO A 93 -6.70 3.63 -11.64
N TRP A 94 -7.18 4.13 -12.78
CA TRP A 94 -6.75 5.39 -13.37
C TRP A 94 -7.61 6.59 -12.94
N CYS A 95 -8.68 6.35 -12.17
CA CYS A 95 -9.64 7.37 -11.76
C CYS A 95 -9.18 8.07 -10.46
N PRO A 96 -8.85 9.38 -10.50
CA PRO A 96 -8.40 10.10 -9.31
C PRO A 96 -9.51 10.20 -8.24
N ASN A 97 -10.75 10.50 -8.65
CA ASN A 97 -11.90 10.60 -7.74
C ASN A 97 -12.16 9.27 -6.99
N CYS A 98 -11.81 8.15 -7.60
CA CYS A 98 -11.96 6.82 -7.02
C CYS A 98 -10.92 6.58 -5.93
N SER A 99 -9.70 7.12 -6.08
CA SER A 99 -8.69 7.11 -5.03
C SER A 99 -9.17 7.89 -3.81
N ASP A 100 -9.71 9.09 -4.03
CA ASP A 100 -10.23 9.96 -2.97
C ASP A 100 -11.43 9.29 -2.27
N ALA A 101 -12.33 8.66 -3.03
CA ALA A 101 -13.47 7.92 -2.49
C ALA A 101 -13.04 6.74 -1.59
N LYS A 102 -12.05 5.95 -2.03
CA LYS A 102 -11.50 4.85 -1.22
C LYS A 102 -10.88 5.34 0.08
N GLU A 103 -10.15 6.45 0.02
CA GLU A 103 -9.57 7.06 1.21
C GLU A 103 -10.66 7.56 2.16
N ALA A 104 -11.69 8.23 1.65
CA ALA A 104 -12.83 8.67 2.45
C ALA A 104 -13.57 7.50 3.13
N ILE A 105 -13.81 6.40 2.41
CA ILE A 105 -14.40 5.17 2.96
C ILE A 105 -13.50 4.57 4.05
N SER A 106 -12.18 4.53 3.82
CA SER A 106 -11.23 4.04 4.83
C SER A 106 -11.20 4.92 6.09
N ILE A 107 -11.37 6.24 5.94
CA ILE A 107 -11.42 7.19 7.06
C ILE A 107 -12.72 7.04 7.86
N ALA A 108 -13.82 6.69 7.20
CA ALA A 108 -15.12 6.46 7.85
C ALA A 108 -15.09 5.26 8.84
N GLY A 109 -14.10 4.37 8.70
CA GLY A 109 -13.82 3.32 9.66
C GLY A 109 -14.18 1.91 9.16
N PRO A 110 -13.85 0.88 9.96
CA PRO A 110 -13.99 -0.52 9.56
C PRO A 110 -15.46 -0.93 9.38
N ASP A 111 -16.37 -0.37 10.19
CA ASP A 111 -17.80 -0.68 10.13
C ASP A 111 -18.39 -0.31 8.76
N VAL A 112 -18.05 0.89 8.26
CA VAL A 112 -18.46 1.36 6.93
C VAL A 112 -17.74 0.58 5.83
N SER A 113 -16.42 0.39 5.97
CA SER A 113 -15.60 -0.32 4.98
C SER A 113 -16.08 -1.76 4.75
N SER A 114 -16.62 -2.42 5.79
CA SER A 114 -17.15 -3.79 5.68
C SER A 114 -18.48 -3.89 4.90
N LYS A 115 -19.21 -2.78 4.75
CA LYS A 115 -20.51 -2.72 4.05
C LYS A 115 -20.39 -2.27 2.60
N ILE A 116 -19.25 -1.69 2.20
CA ILE A 116 -19.00 -1.21 0.84
C ILE A 116 -18.02 -2.16 0.13
N THR A 117 -18.49 -2.84 -0.91
CA THR A 117 -17.65 -3.69 -1.76
C THR A 117 -17.07 -2.88 -2.90
N ILE A 118 -15.75 -2.82 -3.01
CA ILE A 118 -15.06 -2.15 -4.11
C ILE A 118 -14.92 -3.12 -5.27
N VAL A 119 -15.45 -2.77 -6.45
CA VAL A 119 -15.43 -3.58 -7.66
C VAL A 119 -14.57 -2.89 -8.71
N GLU A 120 -13.42 -3.47 -9.03
CA GLU A 120 -12.51 -2.96 -10.07
C GLU A 120 -12.51 -3.80 -11.35
N GLU A 121 -12.90 -5.07 -11.23
CA GLU A 121 -12.99 -6.03 -12.33
C GLU A 121 -14.46 -6.36 -12.59
N ASN A 122 -14.79 -6.77 -13.83
CA ASN A 122 -16.16 -7.10 -14.25
C ASN A 122 -17.16 -5.96 -14.05
N VAL A 123 -16.73 -4.73 -14.35
CA VAL A 123 -17.61 -3.55 -14.36
C VAL A 123 -18.68 -3.75 -15.46
N PRO A 124 -19.97 -3.61 -15.14
CA PRO A 124 -21.06 -3.64 -16.12
C PRO A 124 -20.83 -2.65 -17.28
N GLU A 125 -21.22 -3.05 -18.50
CA GLU A 125 -20.99 -2.24 -19.72
C GLU A 125 -21.73 -0.90 -19.71
N ASP A 126 -22.79 -0.78 -18.92
CA ASP A 126 -23.61 0.43 -18.74
C ASP A 126 -22.96 1.48 -17.81
N ILE A 127 -21.88 1.14 -17.10
CA ILE A 127 -21.18 2.10 -16.25
C ILE A 127 -20.12 2.84 -17.07
N HIS A 128 -20.34 4.14 -17.28
CA HIS A 128 -19.45 5.00 -18.07
C HIS A 128 -18.72 6.06 -17.23
N ALA A 129 -19.07 6.20 -15.94
CA ALA A 129 -18.46 7.14 -15.02
C ALA A 129 -17.90 6.39 -13.80
N PHE A 130 -16.88 6.97 -13.18
CA PHE A 130 -16.32 6.44 -11.94
C PHE A 130 -16.01 7.60 -10.96
N PRO A 131 -16.21 7.41 -9.65
CA PRO A 131 -16.84 6.24 -9.02
C PRO A 131 -18.36 6.21 -9.28
N THR A 132 -18.95 5.01 -9.30
CA THR A 132 -20.40 4.81 -9.36
C THR A 132 -20.81 3.81 -8.29
N PHE A 133 -21.96 4.04 -7.66
CA PHE A 133 -22.44 3.22 -6.56
C PHE A 133 -23.66 2.40 -6.99
N GLU A 134 -23.72 1.15 -6.55
CA GLU A 134 -24.91 0.31 -6.62
C GLU A 134 -25.39 0.05 -5.20
N VAL A 135 -26.67 0.37 -4.94
CA VAL A 135 -27.32 0.10 -3.66
C VAL A 135 -28.49 -0.83 -3.92
N ASP A 136 -28.50 -1.99 -3.26
CA ASP A 136 -29.55 -3.00 -3.39
C ASP A 136 -29.85 -3.42 -4.85
N GLY A 137 -28.81 -3.55 -5.67
CA GLY A 137 -28.95 -3.97 -7.06
C GLY A 137 -29.36 -2.86 -8.03
N LYS A 138 -29.48 -1.60 -7.58
CA LYS A 138 -29.77 -0.45 -8.43
C LYS A 138 -28.56 0.48 -8.49
N ILE A 139 -28.13 0.77 -9.71
CA ILE A 139 -27.07 1.76 -9.96
C ILE A 139 -27.64 3.15 -9.70
N ASP A 140 -26.94 3.91 -8.88
CA ASP A 140 -27.22 5.31 -8.61
C ASP A 140 -26.04 6.14 -9.12
N GLU A 141 -26.24 6.77 -10.28
CA GLU A 141 -25.22 7.58 -10.95
C GLU A 141 -24.99 8.94 -10.27
N GLU A 142 -25.95 9.40 -9.46
CA GLU A 142 -25.88 10.71 -8.78
C GLU A 142 -25.37 10.59 -7.35
N MET A 143 -25.24 9.37 -6.83
CA MET A 143 -24.81 9.12 -5.46
C MET A 143 -23.38 9.63 -5.20
N THR A 144 -23.26 10.48 -4.18
CA THR A 144 -21.97 10.97 -3.69
C THR A 144 -21.33 9.99 -2.70
N VAL A 145 -20.01 10.11 -2.51
CA VAL A 145 -19.26 9.28 -1.55
C VAL A 145 -19.78 9.49 -0.13
N GLU A 146 -20.11 10.73 0.23
CA GLU A 146 -20.65 11.08 1.54
C GLU A 146 -22.02 10.44 1.79
N GLU A 147 -22.87 10.38 0.77
CA GLU A 147 -24.15 9.68 0.84
C GLU A 147 -23.97 8.18 0.98
N ALA A 148 -23.06 7.57 0.20
CA ALA A 148 -22.74 6.15 0.32
C ALA A 148 -22.23 5.81 1.73
N ILE A 149 -21.34 6.63 2.30
CA ILE A 149 -20.86 6.48 3.69
C ILE A 149 -22.02 6.61 4.68
N LYS A 150 -22.92 7.58 4.48
CA LYS A 150 -24.07 7.79 5.35
C LYS A 150 -25.05 6.61 5.30
N VAL A 151 -25.30 6.03 4.12
CA VAL A 151 -26.13 4.84 3.97
C VAL A 151 -25.46 3.64 4.64
N ALA A 152 -24.15 3.45 4.45
CA ALA A 152 -23.39 2.40 5.11
C ALA A 152 -23.32 2.56 6.64
N SER A 153 -23.37 3.78 7.16
CA SER A 153 -23.30 4.03 8.61
C SER A 153 -24.61 3.71 9.34
N ASN A 154 -25.73 3.62 8.63
CA ASN A 154 -27.03 3.23 9.19
C ASN A 154 -27.17 1.70 9.29
#